data_AF-A0A317J0M0-F1
#
_entry.id   AF-A0A317J0M0-F1
#
_cell.length_a   1.000
_cell.length_b   1.000
_cell.length_c   1.000
_cell.angle_alpha   90.00
_cell.angle_beta   90.00
_cell.angle_gamma   90.00
#
_symmetry.space_group_name_H-M   'P 1'
#
loop_
_entity.id
_entity.type
_entity.pdbx_description
1 polymer ?
#
loop_
_entity_poly.entity_id
_entity_poly.type
_entity_poly.pdbx_seq_one_letter_code
_entity_poly.pdbx_strand_id
1 'polypeptide(L)'
;MAMVRIKPLKRIILVSFYICIHLNLSAQKHLVGHYYNAFGTEIFLNSDSTFKFTYRICFEYTWSKGEWAMKNDTIYFHTNPIFDTISNIPPAIFDKTNNTPPSKALAVDGLFLSINEAPEKFTWEQFKGMSLSTARQDSSLFPSKLYSKRQKLYMIRNGKIVSKKIQGPGGKKNWPTWFIKRKA
;
A
#
# COMPACT_ATOMS: atom_id res chain seq x y z
N MET A 1 -38.74 -28.64 -32.19
CA MET A 1 -37.86 -27.59 -31.63
C MET A 1 -38.64 -26.86 -30.54
N ALA A 2 -38.42 -27.18 -29.27
CA ALA A 2 -39.23 -26.65 -28.17
C ALA A 2 -38.76 -25.25 -27.76
N MET A 3 -39.63 -24.25 -27.88
CA MET A 3 -39.34 -22.87 -27.52
C MET A 3 -39.46 -22.70 -26.00
N VAL A 4 -38.34 -22.53 -25.30
CA VAL A 4 -38.33 -22.35 -23.83
C VAL A 4 -38.88 -20.98 -23.48
N ARG A 5 -40.14 -20.94 -22.98
CA ARG A 5 -40.82 -19.71 -22.56
C ARG A 5 -40.34 -19.30 -21.17
N ILE A 6 -39.34 -18.43 -21.12
CA ILE A 6 -38.82 -17.88 -19.86
C ILE A 6 -39.90 -16.98 -19.23
N LYS A 7 -40.31 -17.29 -18.00
CA LYS A 7 -41.31 -16.50 -17.24
C LYS A 7 -40.84 -15.05 -17.06
N PRO A 8 -41.74 -14.05 -17.14
CA PRO A 8 -41.37 -12.62 -17.13
C PRO A 8 -40.57 -12.21 -15.89
N LEU A 9 -40.83 -12.80 -14.72
CA LEU A 9 -40.08 -12.54 -13.49
C LEU A 9 -38.58 -12.87 -13.60
N LYS A 10 -38.22 -13.97 -14.29
CA LYS A 10 -36.81 -14.37 -14.49
C LYS A 10 -36.06 -13.37 -15.38
N ARG A 11 -36.75 -12.76 -16.35
CA ARG A 11 -36.17 -11.73 -17.22
C ARG A 11 -35.86 -10.45 -16.44
N ILE A 12 -36.77 -10.03 -15.55
CA ILE A 12 -36.57 -8.84 -14.71
C ILE A 12 -35.36 -9.01 -13.79
N ILE A 13 -35.23 -10.17 -13.13
CA ILE A 13 -34.09 -10.47 -12.23
C ILE A 13 -32.75 -10.43 -12.99
N LEU A 14 -32.69 -11.01 -14.18
CA LEU A 14 -31.47 -11.01 -15.00
C LEU A 14 -31.09 -9.59 -15.44
N VAL A 15 -32.07 -8.77 -15.85
CA VAL A 15 -31.83 -7.38 -16.24
C VAL A 15 -31.37 -6.54 -15.05
N SER A 16 -32.01 -6.68 -13.87
CA SER A 16 -31.57 -5.97 -12.67
C SER A 16 -30.16 -6.38 -12.25
N PHE A 17 -29.83 -7.67 -12.31
CA PHE A 17 -28.50 -8.17 -12.01
C PHE A 17 -27.44 -7.61 -12.96
N TYR A 18 -27.73 -7.60 -14.26
CA TYR A 18 -26.86 -7.00 -15.28
C TYR A 18 -26.63 -5.50 -15.04
N ILE A 19 -27.69 -4.73 -14.74
CA ILE A 19 -27.58 -3.30 -14.42
C ILE A 19 -26.72 -3.09 -13.17
N CYS A 20 -26.93 -3.87 -12.10
CA CYS A 20 -26.14 -3.78 -10.87
C CYS A 20 -24.65 -4.04 -11.13
N ILE A 21 -24.29 -5.02 -11.97
CA ILE A 21 -22.89 -5.28 -12.33
C ILE A 21 -22.28 -4.05 -13.03
N HIS A 22 -22.97 -3.47 -14.01
CA HIS A 22 -22.45 -2.32 -14.75
C HIS A 22 -22.28 -1.06 -13.91
N LEU A 23 -23.21 -0.79 -12.98
CA LEU A 23 -23.11 0.37 -12.08
C LEU A 23 -21.89 0.27 -11.15
N ASN A 24 -21.61 -0.93 -10.61
CA ASN A 24 -20.45 -1.15 -9.74
C ASN A 24 -19.11 -0.98 -10.49
N LEU A 25 -19.03 -1.43 -11.74
CA LEU A 25 -17.83 -1.26 -12.59
C LEU A 25 -17.52 0.21 -12.90
N SER A 26 -18.54 1.06 -13.01
CA SER A 26 -18.34 2.48 -13.36
C SER A 26 -17.77 3.31 -12.20
N ALA A 27 -18.07 2.96 -10.95
CA ALA A 27 -17.57 3.67 -9.78
C ALA A 27 -16.05 3.49 -9.59
N GLN A 28 -15.53 2.29 -9.86
CA GLN A 28 -14.10 1.98 -9.72
C GLN A 28 -13.24 2.70 -10.77
N LYS A 29 -13.73 2.86 -12.01
CA LYS A 29 -13.00 3.53 -13.10
C LYS A 29 -12.57 4.96 -12.75
N HIS A 30 -13.31 5.65 -11.89
CA HIS A 30 -12.97 7.02 -11.49
C HIS A 30 -11.83 7.09 -10.47
N LEU A 31 -11.69 6.05 -9.63
CA LEU A 31 -10.67 5.95 -8.59
C LEU A 31 -9.34 5.42 -9.11
N VAL A 32 -9.34 4.56 -10.12
CA VAL A 32 -8.09 4.01 -10.70
C VAL A 32 -7.24 5.15 -11.28
N GLY A 33 -5.96 5.18 -10.94
CA GLY A 33 -5.00 6.15 -11.46
C GLY A 33 -3.86 6.50 -10.51
N HIS A 34 -3.06 7.49 -10.93
CA HIS A 34 -1.91 7.98 -10.17
C HIS A 34 -2.28 9.23 -9.38
N TYR A 35 -2.01 9.22 -8.09
CA TYR A 35 -2.29 10.30 -7.15
C TYR A 35 -0.99 10.77 -6.50
N TYR A 36 -0.89 12.07 -6.25
CA TYR A 36 0.26 12.66 -5.57
C TYR A 36 -0.18 13.78 -4.62
N ASN A 37 0.63 14.06 -3.60
CA ASN A 37 0.42 15.21 -2.72
C ASN A 37 1.62 16.18 -2.79
N ALA A 38 1.56 17.26 -2.00
CA ALA A 38 2.63 18.27 -1.96
C ALA A 38 3.90 17.82 -1.20
N PHE A 39 3.88 16.64 -0.57
CA PHE A 39 4.91 16.16 0.35
C PHE A 39 5.70 14.98 -0.24
N GLY A 40 5.79 14.87 -1.56
CA GLY A 40 6.53 13.80 -2.23
C GLY A 40 5.93 12.41 -2.04
N THR A 41 4.65 12.33 -1.66
CA THR A 41 3.93 11.07 -1.52
C THR A 41 3.11 10.79 -2.77
N GLU A 42 3.18 9.56 -3.26
CA GLU A 42 2.43 9.09 -4.42
C GLU A 42 1.67 7.80 -4.11
N ILE A 43 0.50 7.63 -4.72
CA ILE A 43 -0.34 6.43 -4.65
C ILE A 43 -0.77 6.09 -6.08
N PHE A 44 -0.46 4.88 -6.52
CA PHE A 44 -1.02 4.28 -7.72
C PHE A 44 -2.11 3.31 -7.32
N LEU A 45 -3.33 3.53 -7.82
CA LEU A 45 -4.46 2.61 -7.68
C LEU A 45 -4.67 1.93 -9.02
N ASN A 46 -4.42 0.62 -9.08
CA ASN A 46 -4.62 -0.19 -10.29
C ASN A 46 -6.08 -0.67 -10.39
N SER A 47 -6.50 -1.05 -11.60
CA SER A 47 -7.85 -1.56 -11.88
C SER A 47 -8.13 -2.97 -11.35
N ASP A 48 -7.08 -3.70 -10.98
CA ASP A 48 -7.14 -5.05 -10.41
C ASP A 48 -7.21 -5.03 -8.87
N SER A 49 -7.60 -3.90 -8.27
CA SER A 49 -7.64 -3.69 -6.82
C SER A 49 -6.27 -3.77 -6.14
N THR A 50 -5.15 -3.68 -6.86
CA THR A 50 -3.83 -3.52 -6.26
C THR A 50 -3.42 -2.05 -6.15
N PHE A 51 -2.54 -1.72 -5.20
CA PHE A 51 -1.95 -0.39 -5.08
C PHE A 51 -0.45 -0.43 -4.91
N LYS A 52 0.17 0.71 -5.22
CA LYS A 52 1.56 1.03 -4.87
C LYS A 52 1.61 2.42 -4.24
N PHE A 53 2.21 2.49 -3.06
CA PHE A 53 2.51 3.73 -2.35
C PHE A 53 4.01 3.96 -2.39
N THR A 54 4.40 5.21 -2.61
CA THR A 54 5.79 5.65 -2.46
C THR A 54 5.84 6.98 -1.74
N TYR A 55 6.78 7.11 -0.84
CA TYR A 55 7.13 8.36 -0.17
C TYR A 55 8.58 8.67 -0.46
N ARG A 56 8.85 9.89 -0.91
CA ARG A 56 10.21 10.35 -1.17
C ARG A 56 10.38 11.77 -0.64
N ILE A 57 11.22 11.91 0.38
CA ILE A 57 11.71 13.20 0.85
C ILE A 57 13.20 13.06 1.15
N CYS A 58 14.02 14.06 0.79
CA CYS A 58 15.41 14.20 1.25
C CYS A 58 16.17 12.88 1.52
N PHE A 59 16.56 12.16 0.45
CA PHE A 59 17.27 10.88 0.49
C PHE A 59 16.52 9.71 1.15
N GLU A 60 15.41 9.92 1.83
CA GLU A 60 14.53 8.86 2.33
C GLU A 60 13.59 8.37 1.24
N TYR A 61 13.47 7.05 1.13
CA TYR A 61 12.53 6.40 0.23
C TYR A 61 11.79 5.31 0.98
N THR A 62 10.48 5.42 1.03
CA THR A 62 9.62 4.38 1.60
C THR A 62 8.64 3.94 0.54
N TRP A 63 8.35 2.64 0.52
CA TRP A 63 7.31 2.11 -0.36
C TRP A 63 6.43 1.10 0.37
N SER A 64 5.25 0.88 -0.19
CA SER A 64 4.33 -0.18 0.23
C SER A 64 3.49 -0.61 -0.96
N LYS A 65 3.12 -1.88 -1.02
CA LYS A 65 2.20 -2.42 -2.04
C LYS A 65 1.24 -3.40 -1.41
N GLY A 66 0.10 -3.61 -2.06
CA GLY A 66 -0.90 -4.55 -1.59
C GLY A 66 -2.22 -4.33 -2.29
N GLU A 67 -3.31 -4.54 -1.57
CA GLU A 67 -4.66 -4.50 -2.11
C GLU A 67 -5.44 -3.31 -1.54
N TRP A 68 -6.40 -2.83 -2.31
CA TRP A 68 -7.33 -1.79 -1.87
C TRP A 68 -8.77 -2.18 -2.15
N ALA A 69 -9.65 -1.78 -1.24
CA ALA A 69 -11.08 -1.97 -1.35
C ALA A 69 -11.81 -0.65 -1.09
N MET A 70 -12.95 -0.47 -1.75
CA MET A 70 -13.81 0.70 -1.54
C MET A 70 -15.02 0.31 -0.70
N LYS A 71 -15.32 1.10 0.34
CA LYS A 71 -16.58 1.03 1.07
C LYS A 71 -17.14 2.43 1.21
N ASN A 72 -18.30 2.68 0.59
CA ASN A 72 -18.89 4.01 0.41
C ASN A 72 -17.89 4.95 -0.28
N ASP A 73 -17.52 6.05 0.38
CA ASP A 73 -16.54 7.03 -0.08
C ASP A 73 -15.13 6.80 0.51
N THR A 74 -14.87 5.65 1.14
CA THR A 74 -13.59 5.38 1.81
C THR A 74 -12.86 4.23 1.16
N ILE A 75 -11.62 4.49 0.76
CA ILE A 75 -10.66 3.49 0.29
C ILE A 75 -9.96 2.93 1.53
N TYR A 76 -9.95 1.61 1.64
CA TYR A 76 -9.23 0.85 2.65
C TYR A 76 -8.06 0.16 1.98
N PHE A 77 -6.91 0.20 2.63
CA PHE A 77 -5.70 -0.42 2.11
C PHE A 77 -5.26 -1.57 3.00
N HIS A 78 -4.84 -2.65 2.36
CA HIS A 78 -4.23 -3.81 2.97
C HIS A 78 -2.83 -4.00 2.40
N THR A 79 -1.81 -3.70 3.20
CA THR A 79 -0.41 -3.86 2.79
C THR A 79 -0.02 -5.33 2.81
N ASN A 80 0.60 -5.81 1.73
CA ASN A 80 1.17 -7.15 1.67
C ASN A 80 2.67 -7.05 1.96
N PRO A 81 3.14 -7.48 3.15
CA PRO A 81 4.56 -7.42 3.48
C PRO A 81 5.37 -8.31 2.54
N ILE A 82 6.51 -7.80 2.05
CA ILE A 82 7.50 -8.58 1.32
C ILE A 82 8.65 -8.82 2.27
N PHE A 83 9.16 -10.04 2.24
CA PHE A 83 10.28 -10.41 3.08
C PHE A 83 11.44 -10.91 2.25
N ASP A 84 12.64 -10.55 2.70
CA ASP A 84 13.90 -11.06 2.20
C ASP A 84 14.45 -12.10 3.18
N THR A 85 15.26 -13.02 2.66
CA THR A 85 15.91 -14.06 3.46
C THR A 85 17.40 -13.78 3.58
N ILE A 86 17.92 -13.75 4.80
CA ILE A 86 19.37 -13.72 5.05
C ILE A 86 19.81 -15.13 5.36
N SER A 87 20.76 -15.67 4.60
CA SER A 87 21.35 -16.95 4.89
C SER A 87 22.60 -16.87 5.73
N ASN A 88 22.78 -17.93 6.52
CA ASN A 88 23.96 -18.17 7.34
C ASN A 88 24.24 -17.06 8.36
N ILE A 89 23.20 -16.61 9.08
CA ILE A 89 23.37 -15.59 10.12
C ILE A 89 24.24 -16.17 11.25
N PRO A 90 25.34 -15.49 11.63
CA PRO A 90 26.18 -15.93 12.74
C PRO A 90 25.39 -16.05 14.05
N PRO A 91 25.51 -17.16 14.80
CA PRO A 91 24.74 -17.36 16.04
C PRO A 91 24.93 -16.27 17.10
N ALA A 92 26.12 -15.66 17.13
CA ALA A 92 26.49 -14.59 18.06
C ALA A 92 25.58 -13.34 17.97
N ILE A 93 24.75 -13.22 16.94
CA ILE A 93 23.83 -12.09 16.75
C ILE A 93 22.55 -12.27 17.57
N PHE A 94 22.10 -13.51 17.79
CA PHE A 94 20.85 -13.81 18.49
C PHE A 94 21.03 -13.93 20.02
N ASP A 95 22.21 -14.32 20.49
CA ASP A 95 22.51 -14.54 21.92
C ASP A 95 23.05 -13.29 22.63
N LYS A 96 22.34 -12.16 22.57
CA LYS A 96 22.69 -10.99 23.41
C LYS A 96 22.03 -11.00 24.79
N THR A 97 21.01 -11.82 25.00
CA THR A 97 20.19 -11.77 26.22
C THR A 97 20.62 -12.75 27.30
N ASN A 98 21.33 -13.80 26.93
CA ASN A 98 21.77 -14.83 27.87
C ASN A 98 23.28 -14.94 27.75
N ASN A 99 24.03 -14.67 28.82
CA ASN A 99 25.50 -14.79 28.90
C ASN A 99 26.01 -16.24 28.73
N THR A 100 25.27 -17.08 27.99
CA THR A 100 25.60 -18.45 27.70
C THR A 100 26.70 -18.45 26.63
N PRO A 101 27.83 -19.15 26.83
CA PRO A 101 28.84 -19.28 25.80
C PRO A 101 28.22 -19.90 24.53
N PRO A 102 28.64 -19.49 23.32
CA PRO A 102 28.04 -19.91 22.06
C PRO A 102 28.21 -21.42 21.89
N SER A 103 27.20 -22.17 22.30
CA SER A 103 27.18 -23.62 22.22
C SER A 103 26.94 -24.05 20.78
N LYS A 104 27.99 -24.10 19.94
CA LYS A 104 28.03 -24.73 18.60
C LYS A 104 26.74 -24.55 17.78
N ALA A 105 26.13 -23.37 17.85
CA ALA A 105 24.81 -23.12 17.31
C ALA A 105 24.88 -23.14 15.79
N LEU A 106 23.93 -23.85 15.17
CA LEU A 106 23.83 -23.93 13.72
C LEU A 106 23.52 -22.54 13.17
N ALA A 107 24.14 -22.20 12.04
CA ALA A 107 23.79 -21.01 11.31
C ALA A 107 22.30 -21.10 10.93
N VAL A 108 21.54 -20.06 11.24
CA VAL A 108 20.11 -19.98 10.93
C VAL A 108 19.86 -18.98 9.82
N ASP A 109 18.87 -19.26 8.99
CA ASP A 109 18.33 -18.29 8.05
C ASP A 109 17.39 -17.34 8.81
N GLY A 110 17.41 -16.05 8.47
CA GLY A 110 16.51 -15.05 9.04
C GLY A 110 15.63 -14.41 7.99
N LEU A 111 14.45 -13.99 8.43
CA LEU A 111 13.47 -13.30 7.60
C LEU A 111 13.37 -11.83 8.06
N PHE A 112 13.43 -10.89 7.12
CA PHE A 112 13.29 -9.46 7.42
C PHE A 112 12.46 -8.74 6.36
N LEU A 113 11.88 -7.59 6.69
CA LEU A 113 11.10 -6.80 5.73
C LEU A 113 12.00 -6.35 4.58
N SER A 114 11.52 -6.59 3.36
CA SER A 114 12.31 -6.34 2.17
C SER A 114 12.60 -4.85 1.98
N ILE A 115 13.81 -4.57 1.51
CA ILE A 115 14.19 -3.22 1.07
C ILE A 115 13.70 -2.94 -0.37
N ASN A 116 13.48 -3.99 -1.15
CA ASN A 116 13.13 -3.94 -2.57
C ASN A 116 11.71 -4.44 -2.82
N GLU A 117 11.14 -4.06 -3.96
CA GLU A 117 9.77 -4.47 -4.31
C GLU A 117 9.63 -5.96 -4.67
N ALA A 118 10.74 -6.69 -4.74
CA ALA A 118 10.80 -8.12 -5.00
C ALA A 118 11.57 -8.82 -3.88
N PRO A 119 11.15 -10.01 -3.45
CA PRO A 119 11.85 -10.76 -2.42
C PRO A 119 13.21 -11.21 -2.93
N GLU A 120 14.24 -11.05 -2.10
CA GLU A 120 15.61 -11.42 -2.40
C GLU A 120 16.22 -12.29 -1.29
N LYS A 121 17.30 -12.98 -1.66
CA LYS A 121 18.09 -13.79 -0.73
C LYS A 121 19.50 -13.21 -0.64
N PHE A 122 19.92 -12.91 0.58
CA PHE A 122 21.22 -12.32 0.86
C PHE A 122 22.09 -13.23 1.70
N THR A 123 23.40 -13.16 1.49
CA THR A 123 24.36 -13.62 2.49
C THR A 123 24.45 -12.60 3.62
N TRP A 124 24.91 -13.05 4.79
CA TRP A 124 25.18 -12.15 5.91
C TRP A 124 26.09 -10.96 5.54
N GLU A 125 27.10 -11.18 4.69
CA GLU A 125 27.99 -10.11 4.22
C GLU A 125 27.28 -9.09 3.34
N GLN A 126 26.42 -9.54 2.42
CA GLN A 126 25.62 -8.64 1.58
C GLN A 126 24.65 -7.81 2.43
N PHE A 127 23.98 -8.45 3.39
CA PHE A 127 23.03 -7.77 4.28
C PHE A 127 23.71 -6.68 5.12
N LYS A 128 24.91 -6.91 5.65
CA LYS A 128 25.68 -5.88 6.37
C LYS A 128 25.94 -4.64 5.50
N GLY A 129 26.24 -4.84 4.21
CA GLY A 129 26.44 -3.74 3.26
C GLY A 129 25.16 -2.93 2.97
N MET A 130 23.98 -3.52 3.16
CA MET A 130 22.69 -2.88 2.89
C MET A 130 22.22 -1.89 3.94
N SER A 131 22.84 -1.86 5.13
CA SER A 131 22.44 -0.95 6.22
C SER A 131 22.51 0.53 5.84
N LEU A 132 23.20 0.89 4.76
CA LEU A 132 23.28 2.26 4.24
C LEU A 132 22.09 2.65 3.34
N SER A 133 21.22 1.69 2.99
CA SER A 133 20.04 1.98 2.19
C SER A 133 18.98 2.69 3.02
N THR A 134 18.56 3.84 2.50
CA THR A 134 17.40 4.62 3.00
C THR A 134 16.08 4.14 2.42
N ALA A 135 16.11 3.17 1.49
CA ALA A 135 14.94 2.54 0.89
C ALA A 135 14.39 1.44 1.79
N ARG A 136 13.13 1.55 2.24
CA ARG A 136 12.51 0.53 3.10
C ARG A 136 11.03 0.33 2.79
N GLN A 137 10.57 -0.91 2.94
CA GLN A 137 9.15 -1.14 3.11
C GLN A 137 8.73 -0.64 4.50
N ASP A 138 7.83 0.34 4.56
CA ASP A 138 7.34 0.87 5.82
C ASP A 138 5.85 1.21 5.74
N SER A 139 5.08 0.48 6.55
CA SER A 139 3.62 0.65 6.65
C SER A 139 3.22 1.79 7.59
N SER A 140 4.11 2.31 8.43
CA SER A 140 3.79 3.32 9.44
C SER A 140 3.50 4.70 8.83
N LEU A 141 4.19 5.04 7.73
CA LEU A 141 3.97 6.28 6.98
C LEU A 141 2.76 6.21 6.06
N PHE A 142 2.26 5.01 5.77
CA PHE A 142 1.17 4.80 4.83
C PHE A 142 -0.20 4.82 5.53
N PRO A 143 -1.16 5.65 5.06
CA PRO A 143 -2.50 5.66 5.64
C PRO A 143 -3.25 4.35 5.34
N SER A 144 -3.80 3.72 6.37
CA SER A 144 -4.65 2.52 6.23
C SER A 144 -5.97 2.77 5.48
N LYS A 145 -6.42 4.03 5.41
CA LYS A 145 -7.61 4.43 4.67
C LYS A 145 -7.60 5.89 4.25
N LEU A 146 -8.26 6.19 3.13
CA LEU A 146 -8.43 7.53 2.58
C LEU A 146 -9.88 7.80 2.21
N TYR A 147 -10.35 9.02 2.42
CA TYR A 147 -11.68 9.46 2.00
C TYR A 147 -11.61 10.06 0.59
N SER A 148 -12.38 9.52 -0.35
CA SER A 148 -12.46 10.01 -1.73
C SER A 148 -13.59 11.02 -1.89
N LYS A 149 -13.28 12.20 -2.44
CA LYS A 149 -14.29 13.21 -2.79
C LYS A 149 -13.79 14.11 -3.90
N ARG A 150 -14.58 14.24 -4.98
CA ARG A 150 -14.30 15.13 -6.13
C ARG A 150 -12.87 14.93 -6.69
N GLN A 151 -12.49 13.69 -6.99
CA GLN A 151 -11.16 13.31 -7.52
C GLN A 151 -9.97 13.55 -6.57
N LYS A 152 -10.23 13.83 -5.29
CA LYS A 152 -9.20 14.01 -4.27
C LYS A 152 -9.29 12.90 -3.23
N LEU A 153 -8.13 12.49 -2.71
CA LEU A 153 -8.05 11.54 -1.60
C LEU A 153 -7.59 12.28 -0.35
N TYR A 154 -8.40 12.26 0.69
CA TYR A 154 -8.16 12.94 1.96
C TYR A 154 -7.72 11.94 3.01
N MET A 155 -6.70 12.31 3.80
CA MET A 155 -6.32 11.52 4.97
C MET A 155 -7.44 11.50 6.00
N ILE A 156 -7.60 10.35 6.66
CA ILE A 156 -8.47 10.21 7.83
C ILE A 156 -7.58 10.05 9.06
N ARG A 157 -7.68 10.98 10.02
CA ARG A 157 -6.96 10.90 11.31
C ARG A 157 -7.97 10.94 12.44
N ASN A 158 -7.91 9.96 13.34
CA ASN A 158 -8.83 9.83 14.48
C ASN A 158 -10.31 9.91 14.06
N GLY A 159 -10.66 9.24 12.96
CA GLY A 159 -12.02 9.25 12.39
C GLY A 159 -12.44 10.53 11.67
N LYS A 160 -11.60 11.57 11.64
CA LYS A 160 -11.91 12.86 11.01
C LYS A 160 -11.15 13.03 9.70
N ILE A 161 -11.82 13.63 8.71
CA ILE A 161 -11.22 13.96 7.42
C ILE A 161 -10.30 15.17 7.58
N VAL A 162 -9.05 15.05 7.16
CA VAL A 162 -8.08 16.16 7.16
C VAL A 162 -8.23 16.95 5.86
N SER A 163 -9.05 18.00 5.90
CA SER A 163 -9.32 18.88 4.75
C SER A 163 -8.58 20.21 4.81
N LYS A 164 -7.99 20.56 5.95
CA LYS A 164 -7.24 21.81 6.13
C LYS A 164 -5.86 21.69 5.49
N LYS A 165 -5.42 22.77 4.84
CA LYS A 165 -4.03 22.92 4.38
C LYS A 165 -3.12 23.07 5.60
N ILE A 166 -1.86 22.64 5.47
CA ILE A 166 -0.84 22.82 6.52
C ILE A 166 0.25 23.77 6.04
N GLN A 167 0.80 24.55 6.96
CA GLN A 167 1.90 25.46 6.68
C GLN A 167 3.19 24.65 6.50
N GLY A 168 3.96 24.95 5.45
CA GLY A 168 5.22 24.26 5.19
C GLY A 168 6.38 24.73 6.10
N PRO A 169 7.50 24.01 6.12
CA PRO A 169 8.70 24.45 6.82
C PRO A 169 9.18 25.78 6.24
N GLY A 170 9.40 26.79 7.09
CA GLY A 170 10.08 28.04 6.71
C GLY A 170 9.27 29.09 5.96
N GLY A 171 7.93 29.08 5.96
CA GLY A 171 7.19 30.19 5.31
C GLY A 171 5.69 30.24 5.54
N LYS A 172 5.05 31.31 5.04
CA LYS A 172 3.59 31.58 5.10
C LYS A 172 2.77 30.71 4.12
N LYS A 173 3.42 29.82 3.36
CA LYS A 173 2.77 29.03 2.31
C LYS A 173 2.03 27.83 2.89
N ASN A 174 0.75 27.72 2.53
CA ASN A 174 -0.13 26.62 2.92
C ASN A 174 -0.23 25.57 1.81
N TRP A 175 0.08 24.32 2.15
CA TRP A 175 0.09 23.19 1.24
C TRP A 175 -1.13 22.29 1.44
N PRO A 176 -1.73 21.77 0.35
CA PRO A 176 -2.84 20.83 0.44
C PRO A 176 -2.37 19.51 1.09
N THR A 177 -3.20 18.98 1.99
CA THR A 177 -2.98 17.71 2.70
C THR A 177 -3.60 16.51 1.99
N TRP A 178 -4.34 16.75 0.90
CA TRP A 178 -4.99 15.71 0.10
C TRP A 178 -4.15 15.35 -1.12
N PHE A 179 -4.34 14.14 -1.60
CA PHE A 179 -3.79 13.69 -2.87
C PHE A 179 -4.67 14.17 -4.02
N ILE A 180 -4.03 14.51 -5.14
CA ILE A 180 -4.65 14.94 -6.38
C ILE A 180 -4.30 13.93 -7.46
N LYS A 181 -5.29 13.55 -8.28
CA LYS A 181 -5.08 12.67 -9.42
C LYS A 181 -4.23 13.38 -10.48
N ARG A 182 -3.14 12.77 -10.93
CA ARG A 182 -2.35 13.23 -12.07
C ARG A 182 -3.22 13.13 -13.33
N LYS A 183 -3.21 14.19 -14.15
CA LYS A 183 -3.87 14.17 -15.46
C LYS A 183 -3.05 13.26 -16.37
N ALA A 184 -3.70 12.29 -17.00
CA ALA A 184 -3.13 11.52 -18.09
C ALA A 184 -2.98 12.39 -19.33
#